data_AF-A0A291N6P1-F1
#
_entry.id   AF-A0A291N6P1-F1
#
_cell.length_a   1.000
_cell.length_b   1.000
_cell.length_c   1.000
_cell.angle_alpha   90.00
_cell.angle_beta   90.00
_cell.angle_gamma   90.00
#
_symmetry.space_group_name_H-M   'P 1'
#
loop_
_entity.id
_entity.type
_entity.pdbx_description
1 polymer ?
#
loop_
_entity_poly.entity_id
_entity_poly.type
_entity_poly.pdbx_seq_one_letter_code
_entity_poly.pdbx_strand_id
1 'polypeptide(L)'
;MTYPTLLPPASSALEKALEQVAFGLTDLPTPVRDIWSPDTCPIGLLPWLAWGLSIDLWDSAWSETEKRTAVANAIAFQRHKGTPASLRTVLDRIDPLIEVVEWFDDRGTLDPYHFRLELPLLAQSDVLYDEVLVAQILRDIAQVKPVRSHMQAVFRVKMAAEAWLLSGARTGGLTRLEPTVDTATALEPEWDTYLQTADGEPFLDGAGAFLEV
;
A
#
# COMPACT_ATOMS: atom_id res chain seq x y z
N MET A 1 -3.20 -48.92 8.80
CA MET A 1 -4.33 -48.94 7.87
C MET A 1 -4.02 -49.96 6.78
N THR A 2 -4.97 -50.79 6.38
CA THR A 2 -4.80 -51.72 5.25
C THR A 2 -5.48 -51.13 4.02
N TYR A 3 -4.73 -51.02 2.94
CA TYR A 3 -5.16 -50.43 1.67
C TYR A 3 -5.77 -51.50 0.75
N PRO A 4 -6.68 -51.14 -0.16
CA PRO A 4 -7.21 -52.07 -1.16
C PRO A 4 -6.06 -52.66 -1.99
N THR A 5 -6.00 -53.99 -2.08
CA THR A 5 -4.98 -54.69 -2.87
C THR A 5 -5.19 -54.44 -4.36
N LEU A 6 -4.12 -54.06 -5.06
CA LEU A 6 -4.05 -53.94 -6.52
C LEU A 6 -3.61 -55.25 -7.18
N LEU A 7 -3.12 -56.20 -6.37
CA LEU A 7 -2.69 -57.51 -6.84
C LEU A 7 -3.88 -58.40 -7.24
N PRO A 8 -3.69 -59.30 -8.22
CA PRO A 8 -4.70 -60.28 -8.59
C PRO A 8 -5.14 -61.18 -7.42
N PRO A 9 -6.36 -61.76 -7.48
CA PRO A 9 -6.85 -62.64 -6.41
C PRO A 9 -5.93 -63.82 -6.11
N ALA A 10 -5.24 -64.33 -7.15
CA ALA A 10 -4.33 -65.48 -7.08
C ALA A 10 -2.97 -65.17 -6.41
N SER A 11 -2.69 -63.92 -6.06
CA SER A 11 -1.42 -63.55 -5.41
C SER A 11 -1.31 -64.11 -3.99
N SER A 12 -0.09 -64.51 -3.64
CA SER A 12 0.28 -65.11 -2.37
C SER A 12 0.13 -64.14 -1.20
N ALA A 13 0.05 -64.68 0.02
CA ALA A 13 -0.04 -63.87 1.23
C ALA A 13 1.21 -62.98 1.43
N LEU A 14 2.39 -63.45 1.03
CA LEU A 14 3.64 -62.68 1.13
C LEU A 14 3.65 -61.51 0.15
N GLU A 15 3.19 -61.70 -1.09
CA GLU A 15 3.09 -60.62 -2.08
C GLU A 15 2.11 -59.53 -1.61
N LYS A 16 0.95 -59.93 -1.08
CA LYS A 16 -0.02 -58.99 -0.49
C LYS A 16 0.55 -58.26 0.73
N ALA A 17 1.32 -58.94 1.59
CA ALA A 17 1.97 -58.29 2.73
C ALA A 17 3.04 -57.29 2.27
N LEU A 18 3.83 -57.63 1.25
CA LEU A 18 4.86 -56.75 0.69
C LEU A 18 4.22 -55.51 0.03
N GLU A 19 3.12 -55.67 -0.69
CA GLU A 19 2.34 -54.58 -1.29
C GLU A 19 1.90 -53.56 -0.22
N GLN A 20 1.35 -54.03 0.91
CA GLN A 20 0.88 -53.13 1.97
C GLN A 20 2.01 -52.30 2.57
N VAL A 21 3.20 -52.90 2.74
CA VAL A 21 4.39 -52.19 3.24
C VAL A 21 4.91 -51.20 2.18
N ALA A 22 4.95 -51.61 0.91
CA ALA A 22 5.41 -50.76 -0.19
C ALA A 22 4.48 -49.55 -0.42
N PHE A 23 3.18 -49.73 -0.24
CA PHE A 23 2.21 -48.64 -0.33
C PHE A 23 2.48 -47.58 0.74
N GLY A 24 2.63 -47.97 2.01
CA GLY A 24 2.94 -47.02 3.09
C GLY A 24 4.28 -46.29 2.91
N LEU A 25 5.27 -46.91 2.25
CA LEU A 25 6.54 -46.27 1.91
C LEU A 25 6.43 -45.25 0.78
N THR A 26 5.44 -45.39 -0.11
CA THR A 26 5.25 -44.53 -1.29
C THR A 26 4.19 -43.46 -1.07
N ASP A 27 3.37 -43.61 -0.04
CA ASP A 27 2.35 -42.65 0.39
C ASP A 27 3.00 -41.43 1.09
N LEU A 28 3.64 -40.58 0.28
CA LEU A 28 4.25 -39.35 0.74
C LEU A 28 3.18 -38.25 0.88
N PRO A 29 3.11 -37.56 2.04
CA PRO A 29 2.19 -36.45 2.19
C PRO A 29 2.54 -35.34 1.20
N THR A 30 1.60 -34.98 0.33
CA THR A 30 1.74 -33.93 -0.68
C THR A 30 0.76 -32.79 -0.39
N PRO A 31 1.10 -31.86 0.51
CA PRO A 31 0.20 -30.78 0.95
C PRO A 31 0.08 -29.64 -0.08
N VAL A 32 -0.06 -29.97 -1.37
CA VAL A 32 -0.13 -28.99 -2.46
C VAL A 32 -1.35 -28.07 -2.30
N ARG A 33 -2.47 -28.64 -1.84
CA ARG A 33 -3.68 -27.88 -1.56
C ARG A 33 -3.48 -26.87 -0.43
N ASP A 34 -2.72 -27.26 0.60
CA ASP A 34 -2.52 -26.44 1.78
C ASP A 34 -1.68 -25.20 1.46
N ILE A 35 -0.74 -25.33 0.50
CA ILE A 35 0.10 -24.22 0.01
C ILE A 35 -0.72 -23.14 -0.69
N TRP A 36 -1.83 -23.51 -1.36
CA TRP A 36 -2.70 -22.57 -2.09
C TRP A 36 -3.78 -21.92 -1.21
N SER A 37 -3.75 -22.15 0.10
CA SER A 37 -4.74 -21.62 1.03
C SER A 37 -4.07 -20.68 2.04
N PRO A 38 -4.54 -19.41 2.18
CA PRO A 38 -3.97 -18.45 3.12
C PRO A 38 -4.01 -18.91 4.57
N ASP A 39 -4.96 -19.78 4.96
CA ASP A 39 -5.14 -20.23 6.34
C ASP A 39 -4.23 -21.42 6.70
N THR A 40 -4.00 -22.32 5.73
CA THR A 40 -3.30 -23.59 5.96
C THR A 40 -1.85 -23.57 5.46
N CYS A 41 -1.48 -22.58 4.65
CA CYS A 41 -0.13 -22.50 4.09
C CYS A 41 0.91 -22.31 5.22
N PRO A 42 2.00 -23.09 5.22
CA PRO A 42 3.10 -22.88 6.15
C PRO A 42 3.67 -21.46 6.05
N ILE A 43 3.95 -20.83 7.20
CA ILE A 43 4.36 -19.42 7.25
C ILE A 43 5.60 -19.09 6.40
N GLY A 44 6.56 -20.02 6.31
CA GLY A 44 7.75 -19.85 5.46
C GLY A 44 7.46 -19.88 3.96
N LEU A 45 6.33 -20.46 3.54
CA LEU A 45 5.90 -20.51 2.15
C LEU A 45 4.91 -19.38 1.79
N LEU A 46 4.33 -18.73 2.79
CA LEU A 46 3.34 -17.66 2.61
C LEU A 46 3.84 -16.48 1.75
N PRO A 47 5.11 -16.00 1.85
CA PRO A 47 5.61 -14.96 0.96
C PRO A 47 5.65 -15.38 -0.52
N TRP A 48 5.84 -16.67 -0.80
CA TRP A 48 5.84 -17.18 -2.17
C TRP A 48 4.42 -17.28 -2.73
N LEU A 49 3.46 -17.63 -1.88
CA LEU A 49 2.04 -17.54 -2.23
C LEU A 49 1.63 -16.08 -2.51
N ALA A 50 2.07 -15.14 -1.68
CA ALA A 50 1.84 -13.70 -1.87
C ALA A 50 2.43 -13.22 -3.21
N TRP A 51 3.66 -13.62 -3.52
CA TRP A 51 4.31 -13.32 -4.80
C TRP A 51 3.52 -13.89 -6.00
N GLY A 52 3.06 -15.14 -5.90
CA GLY A 52 2.23 -15.77 -6.94
C GLY A 52 0.88 -15.09 -7.17
N LEU A 53 0.38 -14.36 -6.16
CA LEU A 53 -0.83 -13.54 -6.25
C LEU A 53 -0.55 -12.06 -6.62
N SER A 54 0.69 -11.73 -6.97
CA SER A 54 1.11 -10.37 -7.35
C SER A 54 0.71 -9.31 -6.31
N ILE A 55 1.00 -9.61 -5.04
CA ILE A 55 0.83 -8.63 -3.96
C ILE A 55 2.02 -7.67 -4.01
N ASP A 56 1.76 -6.42 -4.38
CA ASP A 56 2.80 -5.38 -4.52
C ASP A 56 3.27 -4.82 -3.17
N LEU A 57 2.35 -4.77 -2.20
CA LEU A 57 2.60 -4.25 -0.85
C LEU A 57 2.82 -5.41 0.10
N TRP A 58 4.08 -5.69 0.41
CA TRP A 58 4.46 -6.76 1.32
C TRP A 58 5.52 -6.30 2.32
N ASP A 59 5.27 -6.51 3.60
CA ASP A 59 6.25 -6.28 4.65
C ASP A 59 6.63 -7.58 5.35
N SER A 60 7.93 -7.83 5.42
CA SER A 60 8.50 -8.98 6.12
C SER A 60 8.31 -8.90 7.64
N ALA A 61 8.14 -7.70 8.21
CA ALA A 61 7.95 -7.45 9.63
C ALA A 61 6.51 -7.67 10.11
N TRP A 62 5.53 -7.78 9.19
CA TRP A 62 4.14 -8.06 9.55
C TRP A 62 3.99 -9.34 10.37
N SER A 63 3.03 -9.30 11.29
CA SER A 63 2.56 -10.48 12.02
C SER A 63 2.02 -11.54 11.05
N GLU A 64 1.98 -12.78 11.52
CA GLU A 64 1.41 -13.88 10.73
C GLU A 64 -0.03 -13.59 10.29
N THR A 65 -0.85 -13.04 11.19
CA THR A 65 -2.24 -12.68 10.91
C THR A 65 -2.36 -11.64 9.81
N GLU A 66 -1.53 -10.58 9.84
CA GLU A 66 -1.53 -9.53 8.82
C GLU A 66 -1.12 -10.10 7.45
N LYS A 67 -0.07 -10.92 7.41
CA LYS A 67 0.37 -11.59 6.19
C LYS A 67 -0.72 -12.48 5.59
N ARG A 68 -1.38 -13.29 6.41
CA ARG A 68 -2.47 -14.17 5.95
C ARG A 68 -3.67 -13.36 5.46
N THR A 69 -4.01 -12.28 6.15
CA THR A 69 -5.08 -11.36 5.76
C THR A 69 -4.79 -10.67 4.42
N ALA A 70 -3.55 -10.22 4.21
CA ALA A 70 -3.12 -9.63 2.94
C ALA A 70 -3.26 -10.63 1.78
N VAL A 71 -2.81 -11.87 1.99
CA VAL A 71 -2.94 -12.94 0.97
C VAL A 71 -4.40 -13.29 0.70
N ALA A 72 -5.23 -13.44 1.75
CA ALA A 72 -6.64 -13.77 1.60
C ALA A 72 -7.43 -12.69 0.82
N ASN A 73 -7.09 -11.42 1.05
CA ASN A 73 -7.75 -10.29 0.42
C ASN A 73 -7.14 -9.88 -0.92
N ALA A 74 -6.04 -10.50 -1.35
CA ALA A 74 -5.31 -10.12 -2.56
C ALA A 74 -6.25 -9.93 -3.75
N ILE A 75 -6.93 -10.99 -4.19
CA ILE A 75 -7.77 -10.96 -5.40
C ILE A 75 -8.84 -9.87 -5.34
N ALA A 76 -9.45 -9.66 -4.17
CA ALA A 76 -10.44 -8.59 -3.99
C ALA A 76 -9.78 -7.21 -4.17
N PHE A 77 -8.60 -7.01 -3.57
CA PHE A 77 -7.80 -5.80 -3.69
C PHE A 77 -7.40 -5.51 -5.14
N GLN A 78 -6.83 -6.48 -5.86
CA GLN A 78 -6.43 -6.28 -7.25
C GLN A 78 -7.60 -5.96 -8.18
N ARG A 79 -8.82 -6.46 -7.90
CA ARG A 79 -10.02 -6.14 -8.70
C ARG A 79 -10.44 -4.67 -8.66
N HIS A 80 -10.12 -3.97 -7.57
CA HIS A 80 -10.44 -2.55 -7.41
C HIS A 80 -9.19 -1.67 -7.40
N LYS A 81 -8.04 -2.19 -7.85
CA LYS A 81 -6.81 -1.41 -8.03
C LYS A 81 -7.05 -0.28 -9.04
N GLY A 82 -6.47 0.89 -8.79
CA GLY A 82 -6.75 2.10 -9.58
C GLY A 82 -8.09 2.77 -9.26
N THR A 83 -8.72 2.43 -8.14
CA THR A 83 -9.88 3.18 -7.63
C THR A 83 -9.51 4.02 -6.40
N PRO A 84 -10.27 5.09 -6.09
CA PRO A 84 -10.07 5.83 -4.85
C PRO A 84 -10.13 4.94 -3.60
N ALA A 85 -10.94 3.87 -3.62
CA ALA A 85 -11.02 2.89 -2.53
C ALA A 85 -9.70 2.12 -2.33
N SER A 86 -9.00 1.78 -3.41
CA SER A 86 -7.67 1.16 -3.31
C SER A 86 -6.63 2.11 -2.75
N LEU A 87 -6.65 3.39 -3.15
CA LEU A 87 -5.77 4.42 -2.57
C LEU A 87 -6.03 4.59 -1.08
N ARG A 88 -7.30 4.68 -0.67
CA ARG A 88 -7.71 4.80 0.73
C ARG A 88 -7.23 3.61 1.57
N THR A 89 -7.30 2.39 1.04
CA THR A 89 -6.81 1.18 1.74
C THR A 89 -5.30 1.25 2.03
N VAL A 90 -4.51 1.82 1.13
CA VAL A 90 -3.05 1.99 1.31
C VAL A 90 -2.77 3.11 2.31
N LEU A 91 -3.42 4.26 2.13
CA LEU A 91 -3.22 5.45 2.97
C LEU A 91 -3.62 5.20 4.43
N ASP A 92 -4.73 4.51 4.66
CA ASP A 92 -5.24 4.24 6.01
C ASP A 92 -4.30 3.32 6.83
N ARG A 93 -3.42 2.55 6.17
CA ARG A 93 -2.37 1.77 6.85
C ARG A 93 -1.27 2.68 7.42
N ILE A 94 -1.08 3.86 6.84
CA ILE A 94 -0.02 4.80 7.20
C ILE A 94 -0.60 5.86 8.13
N ASP A 95 -1.57 6.63 7.64
CA ASP A 95 -2.30 7.62 8.43
C ASP A 95 -3.71 7.83 7.83
N PRO A 96 -4.78 7.49 8.56
CA PRO A 96 -6.17 7.66 8.09
C PRO A 96 -6.57 9.13 7.92
N LEU A 97 -5.81 10.08 8.48
CA LEU A 97 -6.06 11.52 8.36
C LEU A 97 -5.58 12.11 7.03
N ILE A 98 -4.88 11.35 6.19
CA ILE A 98 -4.53 11.79 4.84
C ILE A 98 -5.81 11.91 4.02
N GLU A 99 -6.04 13.10 3.46
CA GLU A 99 -7.17 13.36 2.58
C GLU A 99 -6.72 13.27 1.11
N VAL A 100 -7.58 12.67 0.28
CA VAL A 100 -7.38 12.59 -1.17
C VAL A 100 -8.37 13.54 -1.83
N VAL A 101 -7.86 14.53 -2.55
CA VAL A 101 -8.66 15.52 -3.30
C VAL A 101 -8.47 15.27 -4.78
N GLU A 102 -9.54 14.92 -5.48
CA GLU A 102 -9.52 14.69 -6.93
C GLU A 102 -9.71 16.00 -7.71
N TRP A 103 -9.18 16.09 -8.94
CA TRP A 103 -9.28 17.30 -9.75
C TRP A 103 -10.70 17.81 -9.99
N PHE A 104 -11.69 16.91 -10.01
CA PHE A 104 -13.07 17.30 -10.23
C PHE A 104 -13.72 17.96 -9.00
N ASP A 105 -13.14 17.78 -7.81
CA ASP A 105 -13.54 18.44 -6.57
C ASP A 105 -12.88 19.82 -6.43
N ASP A 106 -11.66 20.00 -6.97
CA ASP A 106 -10.89 21.25 -6.96
C ASP A 106 -10.43 21.67 -8.37
N ARG A 107 -11.40 21.97 -9.24
CA ARG A 107 -11.15 22.34 -10.66
C ARG A 107 -10.43 23.67 -10.85
N GLY A 108 -10.31 24.47 -9.78
CA GLY A 108 -9.64 25.77 -9.83
C GLY A 108 -8.13 25.66 -9.68
N THR A 109 -7.66 24.60 -9.03
CA THR A 109 -6.24 24.39 -8.68
C THR A 109 -5.65 23.18 -9.38
N LEU A 110 -6.47 22.17 -9.70
CA LEU A 110 -6.02 20.89 -10.24
C LEU A 110 -6.38 20.74 -11.71
N ASP A 111 -5.38 20.36 -12.52
CA ASP A 111 -5.59 19.96 -13.90
C ASP A 111 -6.31 18.60 -13.99
N PRO A 112 -7.02 18.33 -15.11
CA PRO A 112 -7.62 17.02 -15.34
C PRO A 112 -6.62 15.88 -15.13
N TYR A 113 -7.11 14.77 -14.56
CA TYR A 113 -6.32 13.58 -14.21
C TYR A 113 -5.30 13.76 -13.08
N HIS A 114 -5.28 14.90 -12.40
CA HIS A 114 -4.48 15.09 -11.20
C HIS A 114 -5.28 14.80 -9.93
N PHE A 115 -4.60 14.34 -8.88
CA PHE A 115 -5.14 14.28 -7.53
C PHE A 115 -4.07 14.71 -6.53
N ARG A 116 -4.53 15.28 -5.42
CA ARG A 116 -3.68 15.81 -4.36
C ARG A 116 -3.89 15.01 -3.08
N LEU A 117 -2.78 14.64 -2.45
CA LEU A 117 -2.75 14.10 -1.11
C LEU A 117 -2.49 15.24 -0.14
N GLU A 118 -3.40 15.42 0.80
CA GLU A 118 -3.28 16.43 1.85
C GLU A 118 -2.81 15.74 3.14
N LEU A 119 -1.51 15.87 3.40
CA LEU A 119 -0.83 15.30 4.56
C LEU A 119 -1.10 16.19 5.79
N PRO A 120 -1.62 15.64 6.90
CA PRO A 120 -1.79 16.39 8.14
C PRO A 120 -0.44 16.77 8.74
N LEU A 121 -0.41 17.91 9.44
CA LEU A 121 0.74 18.27 10.28
C LEU A 121 0.71 17.48 11.60
N LEU A 122 1.85 17.42 12.30
CA LEU A 122 1.98 16.85 13.65
C LEU A 122 0.97 17.41 14.68
N ALA A 123 0.45 18.62 14.44
CA ALA A 123 -0.59 19.20 15.28
C ALA A 123 -1.95 18.48 15.16
N GLN A 124 -2.15 17.69 14.10
CA GLN A 124 -3.38 16.97 13.77
C GLN A 124 -3.20 15.45 13.82
N SER A 125 -2.00 14.94 13.53
CA SER A 125 -1.67 13.50 13.52
C SER A 125 -0.47 13.21 14.40
N ASP A 126 -0.46 12.04 15.04
CA ASP A 126 0.69 11.53 15.80
C ASP A 126 1.81 11.01 14.88
N VAL A 127 1.59 10.98 13.57
CA VAL A 127 2.55 10.49 12.57
C VAL A 127 3.49 11.61 12.13
N LEU A 128 4.80 11.37 12.26
CA LEU A 128 5.83 12.24 11.73
C LEU A 128 6.13 11.87 10.28
N TYR A 129 5.83 12.79 9.37
CA TYR A 129 6.17 12.67 7.95
C TYR A 129 7.63 13.07 7.73
N ASP A 130 8.54 12.11 7.90
CA ASP A 130 9.93 12.24 7.47
C ASP A 130 10.09 11.91 5.98
N GLU A 131 11.26 12.19 5.42
CA GLU A 131 11.57 11.93 4.01
C GLU A 131 11.39 10.44 3.64
N VAL A 132 11.76 9.54 4.54
CA VAL A 132 11.68 8.08 4.33
C VAL A 132 10.21 7.62 4.24
N LEU A 133 9.36 8.10 5.14
CA LEU A 133 7.93 7.80 5.15
C LEU A 133 7.23 8.41 3.94
N VAL A 134 7.56 9.66 3.57
CA VAL A 134 7.02 10.28 2.36
C VAL A 134 7.42 9.47 1.12
N ALA A 135 8.69 9.08 0.98
CA ALA A 135 9.13 8.22 -0.11
C ALA A 135 8.43 6.85 -0.11
N GLN A 136 8.09 6.30 1.07
CA GLN A 136 7.28 5.09 1.18
C GLN A 136 5.83 5.32 0.72
N ILE A 137 5.18 6.40 1.14
CA ILE A 137 3.82 6.77 0.71
C ILE A 137 3.77 6.90 -0.81
N LEU A 138 4.72 7.64 -1.40
CA LEU A 138 4.79 7.86 -2.84
C LEU A 138 4.99 6.53 -3.59
N ARG A 139 5.88 5.65 -3.11
CA ARG A 139 6.07 4.30 -3.69
C ARG A 139 4.80 3.45 -3.61
N ASP A 140 4.18 3.38 -2.44
CA ASP A 140 3.01 2.52 -2.22
C ASP A 140 1.81 2.99 -3.06
N ILE A 141 1.65 4.29 -3.23
CA ILE A 141 0.60 4.87 -4.07
C ILE A 141 0.90 4.69 -5.56
N ALA A 142 2.16 4.84 -5.97
CA ALA A 142 2.55 4.59 -7.35
C ALA A 142 2.20 3.15 -7.80
N GLN A 143 2.24 2.17 -6.88
CA GLN A 143 1.81 0.81 -7.19
C GLN A 143 0.31 0.70 -7.46
N VAL A 144 -0.53 1.54 -6.85
CA VAL A 144 -1.99 1.37 -6.81
C VAL A 144 -2.75 2.41 -7.64
N LYS A 145 -2.15 3.56 -7.93
CA LYS A 145 -2.77 4.64 -8.70
C LYS A 145 -3.09 4.20 -10.14
N PRO A 146 -4.14 4.75 -10.77
CA PRO A 146 -4.30 4.63 -12.21
C PRO A 146 -3.08 5.18 -12.94
N VAL A 147 -2.62 4.48 -13.98
CA VAL A 147 -1.46 4.92 -14.79
C VAL A 147 -1.64 6.34 -15.34
N ARG A 148 -2.86 6.67 -15.77
CA ARG A 148 -3.19 8.00 -16.32
C ARG A 148 -3.23 9.13 -15.28
N SER A 149 -3.18 8.81 -14.00
CA SER A 149 -3.42 9.77 -12.93
C SER A 149 -2.10 10.27 -12.35
N HIS A 150 -2.01 11.58 -12.17
CA HIS A 150 -0.84 12.26 -11.62
C HIS A 150 -1.10 12.66 -10.17
N MET A 151 -0.13 12.45 -9.32
CA MET A 151 -0.24 12.65 -7.88
C MET A 151 0.64 13.82 -7.46
N GLN A 152 0.13 14.64 -6.56
CA GLN A 152 0.94 15.61 -5.81
C GLN A 152 0.66 15.49 -4.32
N ALA A 153 1.68 15.67 -3.49
CA ALA A 153 1.55 15.63 -2.04
C ALA A 153 1.80 17.02 -1.46
N VAL A 154 0.89 17.51 -0.63
CA VAL A 154 1.00 18.82 0.04
C VAL A 154 0.68 18.69 1.52
N PHE A 155 1.27 19.55 2.35
CA PHE A 155 0.90 19.62 3.76
C PHE A 155 -0.31 20.52 3.98
N ARG A 156 -1.29 20.04 4.74
CA ARG A 156 -2.50 20.80 5.07
C ARG A 156 -2.30 21.64 6.32
N VAL A 157 -2.21 22.96 6.12
CA VAL A 157 -2.17 23.94 7.21
C VAL A 157 -3.56 24.54 7.43
N LYS A 158 -4.20 24.22 8.55
CA LYS A 158 -5.44 24.88 8.99
C LYS A 158 -5.11 25.91 10.07
N MET A 159 -5.21 27.19 9.73
CA MET A 159 -5.10 28.28 10.68
C MET A 159 -6.51 28.70 11.14
N ALA A 160 -6.83 28.53 12.42
CA ALA A 160 -8.03 29.08 13.02
C ALA A 160 -7.67 30.35 13.78
N ALA A 161 -8.22 31.50 13.35
CA ALA A 161 -8.10 32.76 14.08
C ALA A 161 -9.39 33.02 14.85
N GLU A 162 -9.36 32.87 16.18
CA GLU A 162 -10.47 33.26 17.03
C GLU A 162 -10.43 34.77 17.28
N ALA A 163 -11.35 35.51 16.65
CA ALA A 163 -11.52 36.94 16.88
C ALA A 163 -12.48 37.18 18.04
N TRP A 164 -11.93 37.51 19.22
CA TRP A 164 -12.74 37.91 20.36
C TRP A 164 -13.09 39.40 20.27
N LEU A 165 -14.39 39.72 20.30
CA LEU A 165 -14.88 41.10 20.26
C LEU A 165 -14.91 41.68 21.68
N LEU A 166 -13.77 42.18 22.16
CA LEU A 166 -13.68 42.89 23.44
C LEU A 166 -14.02 44.37 23.23
N SER A 167 -15.24 44.78 23.59
CA SER A 167 -15.61 46.19 23.66
C SER A 167 -14.91 46.86 24.86
N GLY A 168 -13.80 47.52 24.56
CA GLY A 168 -13.08 48.43 25.45
C GLY A 168 -12.00 49.11 24.61
N ALA A 169 -12.04 50.44 24.50
CA ALA A 169 -11.23 51.23 23.59
C ALA A 169 -9.77 50.73 23.46
N ARG A 170 -9.50 49.96 22.40
CA ARG A 170 -8.16 49.57 21.99
C ARG A 170 -7.79 50.45 20.79
N THR A 171 -7.03 51.51 21.04
CA THR A 171 -6.14 52.07 20.02
C THR A 171 -5.02 51.06 19.80
N GLY A 172 -5.30 50.02 19.03
CA GLY A 172 -4.36 48.97 18.69
C GLY A 172 -4.74 48.44 17.33
N GLY A 173 -3.92 48.78 16.33
CA GLY A 173 -4.21 48.58 14.93
C GLY A 173 -4.54 47.13 14.59
N LEU A 174 -5.54 46.97 13.73
CA LEU A 174 -5.68 45.76 12.92
C LEU A 174 -4.44 45.71 12.00
N THR A 175 -3.37 45.07 12.47
CA THR A 175 -2.26 44.73 11.58
C THR A 175 -2.70 43.51 10.79
N ARG A 176 -2.90 43.70 9.49
CA ARG A 176 -3.03 42.58 8.57
C ARG A 176 -1.73 41.79 8.64
N LEU A 177 -1.79 40.61 9.25
CA LEU A 177 -0.75 39.61 9.09
C LEU A 177 -0.97 39.03 7.70
N GLU A 178 -0.13 39.44 6.76
CA GLU A 178 0.05 38.68 5.52
C GLU A 178 1.08 37.62 5.86
N PRO A 179 0.67 36.37 6.16
CA PRO A 179 1.64 35.30 6.22
C PRO A 179 2.24 35.20 4.81
N THR A 180 3.50 35.59 4.67
CA THR A 180 4.30 35.25 3.48
C THR A 180 4.59 33.76 3.56
N VAL A 181 3.57 32.97 3.26
CA VAL A 181 3.69 31.56 2.91
C VAL A 181 3.86 31.55 1.41
N ASP A 182 4.92 30.92 0.93
CA ASP A 182 5.14 30.75 -0.49
C ASP A 182 4.01 29.89 -1.06
N THR A 183 3.04 30.54 -1.70
CA THR A 183 1.95 29.88 -2.41
C THR A 183 2.30 29.60 -3.87
N ALA A 184 3.43 30.11 -4.36
CA ALA A 184 3.85 29.91 -5.74
C ALA A 184 4.51 28.55 -5.91
N THR A 185 5.36 28.11 -4.97
CA THR A 185 5.97 26.76 -5.00
C THR A 185 4.93 25.64 -4.93
N ALA A 186 3.78 25.87 -4.28
CA ALA A 186 2.69 24.90 -4.23
C ALA A 186 1.93 24.77 -5.57
N LEU A 187 2.04 25.78 -6.45
CA LEU A 187 1.45 25.82 -7.79
C LEU A 187 2.45 25.40 -8.88
N GLU A 188 3.75 25.52 -8.60
CA GLU A 188 4.87 25.08 -9.43
C GLU A 188 5.75 24.14 -8.62
N PRO A 189 5.33 22.88 -8.40
CA PRO A 189 6.16 21.94 -7.69
C PRO A 189 7.46 21.70 -8.50
N GLU A 190 8.62 21.79 -7.84
CA GLU A 190 9.98 21.68 -8.42
C GLU A 190 10.31 20.26 -8.91
N TRP A 191 9.39 19.60 -9.63
CA TRP A 191 9.65 18.29 -10.21
C TRP A 191 10.76 18.35 -11.26
N ASP A 192 10.98 19.51 -11.89
CA ASP A 192 12.07 19.76 -12.86
C ASP A 192 13.47 19.62 -12.25
N THR A 193 13.59 19.63 -10.92
CA THR A 193 14.85 19.35 -10.21
C THR A 193 15.21 17.86 -10.25
N TYR A 194 14.24 16.98 -10.54
CA TYR A 194 14.44 15.55 -10.66
C TYR A 194 14.50 15.10 -12.12
N LEU A 195 15.35 14.12 -12.41
CA LEU A 195 15.33 13.42 -13.69
C LEU A 195 13.98 12.70 -13.82
N GLN A 196 13.22 13.00 -14.86
CA GLN A 196 11.88 12.44 -15.09
C GLN A 196 11.83 11.50 -16.29
N THR A 197 10.92 10.52 -16.22
CA THR A 197 10.51 9.69 -17.36
C THR A 197 9.72 10.51 -18.38
N ALA A 198 9.48 9.94 -19.57
CA ALA A 198 8.65 10.59 -20.61
C ALA A 198 7.21 10.89 -20.16
N ASP A 199 6.76 10.28 -19.06
CA ASP A 199 5.43 10.42 -18.47
C ASP A 199 5.42 11.35 -17.23
N GLY A 200 6.55 12.02 -16.93
CA GLY A 200 6.66 13.00 -15.84
C GLY A 200 6.87 12.40 -14.44
N GLU A 201 7.26 11.12 -14.35
CA GLU A 201 7.55 10.46 -13.08
C GLU A 201 9.06 10.51 -12.76
N PRO A 202 9.49 10.84 -11.53
CA PRO A 202 10.90 10.94 -11.19
C PRO A 202 11.60 9.57 -11.21
N PHE A 203 12.83 9.53 -11.74
CA PHE A 203 13.66 8.34 -11.79
C PHE A 203 14.21 7.99 -10.40
N LEU A 204 14.24 6.68 -10.12
CA LEU A 204 14.80 6.11 -8.91
C LEU A 204 16.19 5.53 -9.19
N ASP A 205 17.12 5.73 -8.26
CA ASP A 205 18.40 5.03 -8.25
C ASP A 205 18.26 3.58 -7.73
N GLY A 206 19.34 2.81 -7.75
CA GLY A 206 19.36 1.43 -7.25
C GLY A 206 19.09 1.28 -5.74
N ALA A 207 19.09 2.37 -4.98
CA ALA A 207 18.77 2.44 -3.56
C ALA A 207 17.36 3.01 -3.28
N GLY A 208 16.62 3.42 -4.31
CA GLY A 208 15.27 3.98 -4.21
C GLY A 208 15.22 5.47 -3.89
N ALA A 209 16.31 6.22 -4.08
CA ALA A 209 16.34 7.67 -3.99
C ALA A 209 16.00 8.32 -5.35
N PHE A 210 15.33 9.48 -5.32
CA PHE A 210 15.04 10.24 -6.54
C PHE A 210 16.32 10.90 -7.06
N LEU A 211 16.55 10.79 -8.36
CA LEU A 211 17.73 11.35 -9.01
C LEU A 211 17.49 12.81 -9.37
N GLU A 212 18.33 13.71 -8.89
CA GLU A 212 18.33 15.14 -9.22
C GLU A 212 19.09 15.43 -10.53
N VAL A 213 18.76 16.53 -11.21
CA VAL A 213 19.40 17.02 -12.46
C VAL A 213 20.73 17.73 -12.18
#